data_AF-A0A1W1DYB0-F1
#
_entry.id   AF-A0A1W1DYB0-F1
#
_cell.length_a   1.000
_cell.length_b   1.000
_cell.length_c   1.000
_cell.angle_alpha   90.00
_cell.angle_beta   90.00
_cell.angle_gamma   90.00
#
_symmetry.space_group_name_H-M   'P 1'
#
loop_
_entity.id
_entity.type
_entity.pdbx_description
1 polymer ?
#
loop_
_entity_poly.entity_id
_entity_poly.type
_entity_poly.pdbx_seq_one_letter_code
_entity_poly.pdbx_strand_id
1 'polypeptide(L)' 'MEISSKTLFYRAFQLYMLPLLALFAGGILADNLYPEQETVQIAFALSGFFTSLLLTKYFVK' A
#
# COMPACT_ATOMS: atom_id res chain seq x y z
N MET A 1 -10.41 6.46 -27.62
CA MET A 1 -11.07 5.76 -26.50
C MET A 1 -11.05 6.72 -25.31
N GLU A 2 -12.18 7.33 -24.98
CA GLU A 2 -12.28 8.11 -23.75
C GLU A 2 -12.28 7.16 -22.55
N ILE A 3 -11.31 7.30 -21.67
CA ILE A 3 -11.28 6.54 -20.42
C ILE A 3 -12.33 7.15 -19.51
N SER A 4 -13.29 6.33 -19.05
CA SER A 4 -14.29 6.76 -18.08
C SER A 4 -13.61 7.35 -16.84
N SER A 5 -14.09 8.49 -16.35
CA SER A 5 -13.59 9.13 -15.13
C SER A 5 -13.53 8.19 -13.94
N LYS A 6 -14.46 7.21 -13.86
CA LYS A 6 -14.47 6.17 -12.84
C LYS A 6 -13.24 5.27 -12.92
N THR A 7 -12.88 4.85 -14.14
CA THR A 7 -11.70 4.01 -14.38
C THR A 7 -10.41 4.77 -14.10
N LEU A 8 -10.34 6.04 -14.48
CA LEU A 8 -9.20 6.90 -14.18
C LEU A 8 -9.00 7.07 -12.68
N PHE A 9 -10.07 7.40 -11.95
CA PHE A 9 -10.03 7.55 -10.49
C PHE A 9 -9.63 6.25 -9.81
N TYR A 10 -10.20 5.11 -10.23
CA TYR A 10 -9.87 3.81 -9.65
C TYR A 10 -8.39 3.45 -9.83
N ARG A 11 -7.84 3.69 -11.02
CA ARG A 11 -6.41 3.47 -11.29
C ARG A 11 -5.52 4.39 -10.44
N ALA A 12 -5.86 5.67 -10.33
CA ALA A 12 -5.13 6.60 -9.47
C ALA A 12 -5.22 6.19 -7.99
N PHE A 13 -6.39 5.78 -7.52
CA PHE A 13 -6.58 5.28 -6.17
C PHE A 13 -5.68 4.07 -5.87
N GLN A 14 -5.61 3.10 -6.79
CA GLN A 14 -4.77 1.92 -6.62
C GLN A 14 -3.27 2.26 -6.66
N LEU A 15 -2.85 3.28 -7.42
CA LEU A 15 -1.45 3.67 -7.55
C LEU A 15 -0.95 4.52 -6.37
N TYR A 16 -1.83 5.33 -5.77
CA TYR A 16 -1.45 6.32 -4.75
C TYR A 16 -2.02 6.02 -3.37
N MET A 17 -3.32 5.74 -3.27
CA MET A 17 -3.97 5.55 -1.98
C MET A 17 -3.75 4.16 -1.40
N LEU A 18 -3.86 3.11 -2.23
CA LEU A 18 -3.68 1.73 -1.78
C LEU A 18 -2.29 1.48 -1.13
N PRO A 19 -1.17 1.96 -1.70
CA PRO A 19 0.15 1.78 -1.08
C PRO A 19 0.28 2.51 0.25
N LEU A 20 -0.26 3.73 0.35
CA LEU A 20 -0.27 4.48 1.61
C LEU A 20 -1.10 3.76 2.69
N LEU A 21 -2.25 3.22 2.33
CA LEU A 21 -3.05 2.40 3.27
C LEU A 21 -2.28 1.15 3.71
N ALA A 22 -1.58 0.49 2.79
CA ALA A 22 -0.75 -0.68 3.11
C ALA A 22 0.45 -0.33 4.00
N LEU A 23 1.06 0.85 3.83
CA LEU A 23 2.12 1.37 4.69
C LEU A 23 1.64 1.46 6.15
N PHE A 24 0.51 2.15 6.38
CA PHE A 24 -0.03 2.31 7.73
C PHE A 24 -0.53 0.99 8.31
N ALA A 25 -1.19 0.14 7.51
CA ALA A 25 -1.64 -1.17 7.97
C ALA A 25 -0.46 -2.07 8.38
N GLY A 26 0.63 -2.07 7.62
CA GLY A 26 1.86 -2.80 7.96
C GLY A 26 2.49 -2.31 9.26
N GLY A 27 2.56 -0.98 9.45
CA GLY A 27 3.04 -0.38 10.69
C GLY A 27 2.18 -0.74 11.90
N ILE A 28 0.85 -0.60 11.80
CA ILE A 28 -0.10 -0.97 12.88
C ILE A 28 0.00 -2.46 13.21
N LEU A 29 0.08 -3.33 12.20
CA LEU A 29 0.20 -4.77 12.43
C LEU A 29 1.49 -5.10 13.17
N ALA A 30 2.61 -4.47 12.79
CA ALA A 30 3.88 -4.68 13.44
C ALA A 30 3.97 -4.05 14.84
N ASP A 31 3.27 -2.94 15.09
CA ASP A 31 3.16 -2.36 16.43
C ASP A 31 2.46 -3.32 17.41
N ASN A 32 1.41 -4.00 16.94
CA ASN A 32 0.72 -5.01 17.76
C ASN A 32 1.56 -6.27 18.02
N LEU A 33 2.48 -6.64 17.12
CA LEU A 33 3.31 -7.85 17.23
C LEU A 33 4.68 -7.59 17.89
N TYR A 34 5.25 -6.42 17.64
CA TYR A 34 6.61 -6.00 18.02
C TYR A 34 6.60 -4.54 18.52
N PRO A 35 5.86 -4.23 19.60
CA PRO A 35 5.65 -2.85 20.07
C PRO A 35 6.94 -2.13 20.46
N GLU A 36 7.93 -2.86 20.98
CA GLU A 36 9.21 -2.31 21.45
C GLU A 36 10.28 -2.24 20.34
N GLN A 37 9.96 -2.63 19.10
CA GLN A 37 10.92 -2.70 17.99
C GLN A 37 10.53 -1.79 16.84
N GLU A 38 10.79 -0.50 17.00
CA GLU A 38 10.50 0.53 16.00
C GLU A 38 11.08 0.20 14.61
N THR A 39 12.30 -0.36 14.55
CA THR A 39 12.92 -0.76 13.27
C THR A 39 12.12 -1.83 12.54
N VAL A 40 11.54 -2.79 13.27
CA VAL A 40 10.69 -3.85 12.67
C VAL A 40 9.38 -3.26 12.19
N GLN A 41 8.79 -2.33 12.94
CA GLN A 41 7.57 -1.63 12.53
C GLN A 41 7.76 -0.84 11.23
N ILE A 42 8.86 -0.10 11.12
CA ILE A 42 9.23 0.63 9.90
C ILE A 42 9.46 -0.35 8.75
N ALA A 43 10.18 -1.45 8.97
CA ALA A 43 10.43 -2.46 7.94
C ALA A 43 9.13 -3.11 7.44
N PHE A 44 8.17 -3.39 8.33
CA PHE A 44 6.86 -3.92 7.97
C PHE A 44 5.98 -2.91 7.23
N ALA A 45 5.99 -1.64 7.64
CA ALA A 45 5.30 -0.58 6.93
C ALA A 45 5.83 -0.46 5.49
N LEU A 46 7.15 -0.38 5.33
CA LEU A 46 7.80 -0.28 4.02
C LEU A 46 7.56 -1.53 3.16
N SER A 47 7.64 -2.73 3.76
CA SER A 47 7.36 -3.96 3.02
C SER A 47 5.91 -4.01 2.53
N GLY A 48 4.94 -3.57 3.34
CA GLY A 48 3.54 -3.41 2.95
C GLY A 48 3.37 -2.44 1.79
N PHE A 49 4.02 -1.28 1.85
CA PHE A 49 4.02 -0.27 0.78
C PHE A 49 4.56 -0.82 -0.54
N PHE A 50 5.77 -1.40 -0.54
CA PHE A 50 6.40 -1.92 -1.75
C PHE A 50 5.64 -3.13 -2.32
N THR A 51 5.13 -4.00 -1.44
CA THR A 51 4.30 -5.14 -1.87
C THR A 51 3.04 -4.65 -2.54
N SER A 52 2.37 -3.64 -1.98
CA SER A 52 1.22 -3.00 -2.60
C SER A 52 1.54 -2.41 -3.98
N LEU A 53 2.66 -1.70 -4.13
CA LEU A 53 3.07 -1.16 -5.43
C LEU A 53 3.31 -2.26 -6.47
N LEU A 54 3.98 -3.34 -6.07
CA LEU A 54 4.22 -4.49 -6.96
C LEU A 54 2.89 -5.14 -7.36
N LEU A 55 2.00 -5.39 -6.41
CA LEU A 55 0.68 -5.95 -6.69
C LEU A 55 -0.13 -5.03 -7.60
N THR A 56 -0.16 -3.73 -7.33
CA THR A 56 -0.83 -2.76 -8.21
C THR A 56 -0.28 -2.83 -9.64
N LYS A 57 1.04 -2.95 -9.82
CA LYS A 57 1.64 -3.12 -11.16
C LYS A 57 1.18 -4.40 -11.87
N TYR A 58 1.02 -5.51 -11.15
CA TYR A 58 0.62 -6.78 -11.74
C TYR A 58 -0.89 -6.92 -11.98
N PHE A 59 -1.72 -6.33 -11.12
CA PHE A 59 -3.16 -6.51 -11.15
C PHE A 59 -3.91 -5.36 -11.84
N VAL A 60 -3.34 -4.16 -11.93
CA VAL A 60 -3.94 -3.02 -12.62
C VAL A 60 -3.46 -2.99 -14.07
N LYS A 61 -4.32 -3.47 -14.99
CA LYS A 61 -4.18 -3.30 -16.44
C LYS A 61 -4.86 -2.01 -16.91
#